data_AF-A0A0S4M312-F1
#
_entry.id   AF-A0A0S4M312-F1
#
_cell.length_a   1.000
_cell.length_b   1.000
_cell.length_c   1.000
_cell.angle_alpha   90.00
_cell.angle_beta   90.00
_cell.angle_gamma   90.00
#
_symmetry.space_group_name_H-M   'P 1'
#
loop_
_entity.id
_entity.type
_entity.pdbx_description
1 polymer ?
#
loop_
_entity_poly.entity_id
_entity_poly.type
_entity_poly.pdbx_seq_one_letter_code
_entity_poly.pdbx_strand_id
1 'polypeptide(L)'
;MSVSVGSINSISVEAVDSNKGPYPLVHLSTAAVYGISFKESIRYLAQLSPKEAIETAIAINNKMGTYCSKYESYLGGDVGIRCSLNYDDLCFNSHDKLNNSEEISVVIGLRAGISKIIDEVSGWGLRYSFSIEDSSVCGIHPIYQVVHSKNTEDVISSYYERRDEILALPDPSLLEMKYPNSLSPERISHYRDPLYFLSSKYALCNLGIDPYFSIQEFILYPMCYTTVVLGVSINKLICYLNNSVKKISGKLYNLIMALLLQIRYYNASLIYLIFVRGKLEETIAPVVHEREVLIIKSLNIIILLRNYIKYVSTIREIFMPFLEFHNFVRLEDVMKIIESRILDSHLSDYRSTYELEIRNISSFLRNRYDGIIINKRMRIKSLLGRINLNDENTLNSICLFLGINIIDHTLSKEVIIEKLSIETSLDAETKSTKGEDKLVFVNPAIESVKDLMKDISEMVLFLSKPK
;
A
#
# COMPACT_ATOMS: atom_id res chain seq x y z
N MET A 1 -2.79 10.44 36.50
CA MET A 1 -3.84 10.45 35.45
C MET A 1 -4.27 9.02 35.20
N SER A 2 -5.36 8.58 35.84
CA SER A 2 -5.99 7.28 35.58
C SER A 2 -6.75 7.37 34.26
N VAL A 3 -6.10 6.98 33.16
CA VAL A 3 -6.84 6.69 31.94
C VAL A 3 -7.69 5.47 32.27
N SER A 4 -9.00 5.67 32.44
CA SER A 4 -9.96 4.58 32.55
C SER A 4 -9.80 3.69 31.32
N VAL A 5 -9.21 2.50 31.51
CA VAL A 5 -9.11 1.42 30.51
C VAL A 5 -10.49 0.78 30.38
N GLY A 6 -11.52 1.60 30.13
CA GLY A 6 -12.86 1.16 29.83
C GLY A 6 -12.86 0.49 28.46
N SER A 7 -13.13 -0.81 28.44
CA SER A 7 -13.45 -1.62 27.25
C SER A 7 -12.33 -1.82 26.20
N ILE A 8 -11.12 -2.21 26.61
CA ILE A 8 -10.27 -3.07 25.73
C ILE A 8 -10.71 -4.55 25.81
N ASN A 9 -11.56 -4.90 26.79
CA ASN A 9 -12.07 -6.27 27.03
C ASN A 9 -13.10 -6.80 26.01
N SER A 10 -13.27 -6.17 24.85
CA SER A 10 -14.06 -6.73 23.76
C SER A 10 -13.41 -6.57 22.38
N ILE A 11 -12.09 -6.68 22.31
CA ILE A 11 -11.52 -7.40 21.16
C ILE A 11 -11.73 -8.88 21.49
N SER A 12 -12.99 -9.32 21.53
CA SER A 12 -13.27 -10.68 21.11
C SER A 12 -12.68 -10.73 19.70
N VAL A 13 -11.60 -11.49 19.54
CA VAL A 13 -11.37 -12.17 18.28
C VAL A 13 -12.64 -12.99 18.08
N GLU A 14 -13.70 -12.36 17.57
CA GLU A 14 -14.91 -13.06 17.20
C GLU A 14 -14.42 -14.22 16.35
N ALA A 15 -14.86 -15.42 16.70
CA ALA A 15 -14.59 -16.60 15.90
C ALA A 15 -15.24 -16.34 14.53
N VAL A 16 -14.49 -15.67 13.64
CA VAL A 16 -14.90 -15.33 12.29
C VAL A 16 -15.17 -16.67 11.63
N ASP A 17 -16.46 -16.96 11.43
CA ASP A 17 -17.02 -18.14 10.76
C ASP A 17 -15.92 -18.91 10.02
N SER A 18 -15.39 -19.92 10.70
CA SER A 18 -14.36 -20.82 10.15
C SER A 18 -14.90 -21.66 8.99
N ASN A 19 -16.20 -21.54 8.68
CA ASN A 19 -16.91 -22.28 7.65
C ASN A 19 -16.76 -21.76 6.21
N LYS A 20 -15.94 -20.74 5.96
CA LYS A 20 -15.58 -20.39 4.57
C LYS A 20 -14.31 -21.15 4.19
N GLY A 21 -14.42 -21.98 3.15
CA GLY A 21 -13.31 -22.76 2.59
C GLY A 21 -12.08 -21.91 2.22
N PRO A 22 -10.94 -22.53 1.88
CA PRO A 22 -9.70 -21.83 1.60
C PRO A 22 -9.88 -20.79 0.50
N TYR A 23 -9.19 -19.64 0.61
CA TYR A 23 -9.23 -18.61 -0.41
C TYR A 23 -8.64 -19.14 -1.73
N PRO A 24 -9.20 -18.74 -2.90
CA PRO A 24 -8.59 -19.00 -4.20
C PRO A 24 -7.12 -18.57 -4.27
N LEU A 25 -6.31 -19.32 -5.03
CA LEU A 25 -4.86 -19.07 -5.18
C LEU A 25 -4.53 -17.64 -5.61
N VAL A 26 -5.38 -17.03 -6.46
CA VAL A 26 -5.21 -15.64 -6.90
C VAL A 26 -5.26 -14.64 -5.74
N HIS A 27 -6.12 -14.85 -4.75
CA HIS A 27 -6.21 -13.98 -3.57
C HIS A 27 -5.02 -14.17 -2.64
N LEU A 28 -4.56 -15.40 -2.46
CA LEU A 28 -3.36 -15.71 -1.67
C LEU A 28 -2.10 -15.14 -2.33
N SER A 29 -1.99 -15.24 -3.66
CA SER A 29 -0.88 -14.66 -4.42
C SER A 29 -0.87 -13.14 -4.31
N THR A 30 -2.04 -12.50 -4.42
CA THR A 30 -2.19 -11.06 -4.23
C THR A 30 -1.81 -10.67 -2.80
N ALA A 31 -2.29 -11.39 -1.79
CA ALA A 31 -1.95 -11.14 -0.39
C ALA A 31 -0.45 -11.25 -0.13
N ALA A 32 0.22 -12.25 -0.72
CA ALA A 32 1.66 -12.43 -0.62
C ALA A 32 2.44 -11.25 -1.21
N VAL A 33 1.99 -10.69 -2.35
CA VAL A 33 2.61 -9.48 -2.95
C VAL A 33 2.60 -8.28 -2.00
N TYR A 34 1.53 -8.13 -1.19
CA TYR A 34 1.43 -7.06 -0.20
C TYR A 34 1.94 -7.44 1.20
N GLY A 35 2.45 -8.67 1.40
CA GLY A 35 2.83 -9.16 2.72
C GLY A 35 1.65 -9.26 3.71
N ILE A 36 0.43 -9.44 3.20
CA ILE A 36 -0.80 -9.56 4.01
C ILE A 36 -1.03 -11.04 4.37
N SER A 37 -1.25 -11.30 5.66
CA SER A 37 -1.50 -12.64 6.19
C SER A 37 -2.79 -12.73 7.02
N PHE A 38 -3.35 -11.59 7.43
CA PHE A 38 -4.54 -11.54 8.27
C PHE A 38 -5.81 -11.83 7.44
N LYS A 39 -6.61 -12.80 7.89
CA LYS A 39 -7.82 -13.29 7.19
C LYS A 39 -8.78 -12.17 6.81
N GLU A 40 -9.02 -11.21 7.71
CA GLU A 40 -9.94 -10.09 7.44
C GLU A 40 -9.38 -9.17 6.36
N SER A 41 -8.08 -8.90 6.36
CA SER A 41 -7.41 -8.12 5.31
C SER A 41 -7.48 -8.82 3.95
N ILE A 42 -7.28 -10.14 3.91
CA ILE A 42 -7.40 -10.94 2.67
C ILE A 42 -8.82 -10.83 2.09
N ARG A 43 -9.86 -10.69 2.92
CA ARG A 43 -11.25 -10.52 2.46
C ARG A 43 -11.42 -9.26 1.59
N TYR A 44 -10.72 -8.18 1.91
CA TYR A 44 -10.77 -6.94 1.12
C TYR A 44 -9.95 -7.08 -0.18
N LEU A 45 -8.79 -7.74 -0.13
CA LEU A 45 -8.04 -8.05 -1.36
C LEU A 45 -8.81 -8.97 -2.31
N ALA A 46 -9.62 -9.89 -1.76
CA ALA A 46 -10.49 -10.77 -2.52
C ALA A 46 -11.64 -10.04 -3.24
N GLN A 47 -11.89 -8.77 -2.94
CA GLN A 47 -12.83 -7.93 -3.69
C GLN A 47 -12.21 -7.33 -4.95
N LEU A 48 -10.89 -7.45 -5.14
CA LEU A 48 -10.22 -7.01 -6.36
C LEU A 48 -10.49 -8.03 -7.47
N SER A 49 -10.87 -7.55 -8.65
CA SER A 49 -10.89 -8.39 -9.85
C SER A 49 -9.47 -8.86 -10.19
N PRO A 50 -9.30 -9.99 -10.90
CA PRO A 50 -7.99 -10.45 -11.34
C PRO A 50 -7.21 -9.39 -12.13
N LYS A 51 -7.92 -8.61 -12.96
CA LYS A 51 -7.34 -7.50 -13.72
C LYS A 51 -6.79 -6.41 -12.79
N GLU A 52 -7.57 -5.99 -11.79
CA GLU A 52 -7.12 -4.97 -10.83
C GLU A 52 -5.95 -5.46 -10.00
N ALA A 53 -5.95 -6.73 -9.57
CA ALA A 53 -4.85 -7.32 -8.83
C ALA A 53 -3.55 -7.30 -9.67
N ILE A 54 -3.61 -7.70 -10.95
CA ILE A 54 -2.48 -7.67 -11.88
C ILE A 54 -1.98 -6.24 -12.10
N GLU A 55 -2.87 -5.30 -12.40
CA GLU A 55 -2.50 -3.90 -12.60
C GLU A 55 -1.81 -3.31 -11.36
N THR A 56 -2.31 -3.65 -10.17
CA THR A 56 -1.72 -3.15 -8.94
C THR A 56 -0.36 -3.80 -8.69
N ALA A 57 -0.20 -5.11 -8.93
CA ALA A 57 1.11 -5.76 -8.83
C ALA A 57 2.15 -5.15 -9.80
N ILE A 58 1.74 -4.80 -11.01
CA ILE A 58 2.60 -4.14 -12.00
C ILE A 58 3.01 -2.75 -11.53
N ALA A 59 2.05 -1.96 -11.04
CA ALA A 59 2.34 -0.63 -10.53
C ALA A 59 3.31 -0.64 -9.31
N ILE A 60 3.28 -1.69 -8.47
CA ILE A 60 4.25 -1.88 -7.37
C ILE A 60 5.64 -2.09 -7.94
N ASN A 61 5.77 -3.02 -8.88
CA ASN A 61 7.06 -3.42 -9.43
C ASN A 61 7.73 -2.30 -10.22
N ASN A 62 6.93 -1.45 -10.87
CA ASN A 62 7.46 -0.39 -11.72
C ASN A 62 8.00 0.82 -10.93
N LYS A 63 7.83 0.88 -9.60
CA LYS A 63 8.26 2.01 -8.73
C LYS A 63 8.02 3.38 -9.38
N MET A 64 6.90 3.52 -10.09
CA MET A 64 6.73 4.58 -11.08
C MET A 64 6.42 5.89 -10.38
N GLY A 65 7.44 6.75 -10.26
CA GLY A 65 7.33 8.17 -9.90
C GLY A 65 7.10 9.06 -11.12
N THR A 66 6.30 8.61 -12.10
CA THR A 66 6.16 9.31 -13.37
C THR A 66 4.71 9.58 -13.75
N TYR A 67 4.46 10.78 -14.22
CA TYR A 67 3.16 11.19 -14.74
C TYR A 67 2.84 10.48 -16.06
N CYS A 68 1.58 10.06 -16.17
CA CYS A 68 1.05 9.40 -17.37
C CYS A 68 -0.01 10.29 -18.04
N SER A 69 -0.18 10.09 -19.35
CA SER A 69 -1.32 10.64 -20.07
C SER A 69 -2.63 9.98 -19.61
N LYS A 70 -3.76 10.67 -19.73
CA LYS A 70 -5.09 10.07 -19.53
C LYS A 70 -5.43 8.99 -20.56
N TYR A 71 -4.74 8.95 -21.70
CA TYR A 71 -5.00 7.98 -22.78
C TYR A 71 -4.15 6.70 -22.70
N GLU A 72 -3.18 6.65 -21.77
CA GLU A 72 -2.30 5.50 -21.56
C GLU A 72 -2.95 4.45 -20.65
N SER A 73 -2.76 3.18 -21.02
CA SER A 73 -3.05 2.05 -20.13
C SER A 73 -1.86 1.78 -19.20
N TYR A 74 -2.13 1.45 -17.94
CA TYR A 74 -1.12 1.08 -16.94
C TYR A 74 -0.13 -0.03 -17.38
N LEU A 75 -0.53 -0.86 -18.34
CA LEU A 75 0.27 -1.99 -18.85
C LEU A 75 1.29 -1.58 -19.94
N GLY A 76 1.28 -0.33 -20.41
CA GLY A 76 1.75 0.01 -21.75
C GLY A 76 3.01 0.88 -21.90
N GLY A 77 3.73 1.27 -20.84
CA GLY A 77 4.84 2.21 -21.06
C GLY A 77 5.85 2.34 -19.94
N ASP A 78 7.12 2.11 -20.29
CA ASP A 78 8.30 2.17 -19.41
C ASP A 78 8.98 3.55 -19.39
N VAL A 79 8.34 4.58 -19.96
CA VAL A 79 8.94 5.92 -20.11
C VAL A 79 7.90 6.98 -19.77
N GLY A 80 7.79 7.30 -18.49
CA GLY A 80 7.10 8.50 -18.05
C GLY A 80 8.06 9.68 -17.92
N ILE A 81 7.52 10.89 -17.87
CA ILE A 81 8.31 12.11 -17.66
C ILE A 81 8.55 12.33 -16.17
N ARG A 82 9.81 12.55 -15.79
CA ARG A 82 10.15 13.18 -14.51
C ARG A 82 10.14 14.68 -14.74
N CYS A 83 9.17 15.34 -14.14
CA CYS A 83 9.03 16.77 -14.29
C CYS A 83 9.90 17.52 -13.26
N SER A 84 10.21 18.78 -13.54
CA SER A 84 11.16 19.56 -12.75
C SER A 84 10.55 20.25 -11.52
N LEU A 85 9.24 20.48 -11.55
CA LEU A 85 8.48 21.09 -10.45
C LEU A 85 8.10 20.06 -9.37
N ASN A 86 7.94 20.54 -8.14
CA ASN A 86 7.29 19.76 -7.08
C ASN A 86 5.78 19.75 -7.30
N TYR A 87 5.30 18.80 -8.10
CA TYR A 87 3.88 18.67 -8.40
C TYR A 87 3.05 18.25 -7.22
N ASP A 88 3.63 17.57 -6.22
CA ASP A 88 2.90 17.26 -4.99
C ASP A 88 2.36 18.57 -4.39
N ASP A 89 3.18 19.62 -4.29
CA ASP A 89 2.76 20.93 -3.77
C ASP A 89 1.81 21.64 -4.74
N LEU A 90 2.04 21.53 -6.04
CA LEU A 90 1.20 22.16 -7.06
C LEU A 90 -0.23 21.58 -7.03
N CYS A 91 -0.33 20.25 -7.07
CA CYS A 91 -1.58 19.51 -7.07
C CYS A 91 -2.28 19.60 -5.70
N PHE A 92 -1.54 19.52 -4.59
CA PHE A 92 -2.12 19.66 -3.25
C PHE A 92 -2.92 20.95 -3.10
N ASN A 93 -2.41 22.07 -3.63
CA ASN A 93 -3.05 23.38 -3.52
C ASN A 93 -4.11 23.67 -4.60
N SER A 94 -4.35 22.76 -5.55
CA SER A 94 -5.23 23.04 -6.70
C SER A 94 -6.06 21.83 -7.15
N HIS A 95 -6.13 20.79 -6.33
CA HIS A 95 -6.86 19.56 -6.64
C HIS A 95 -8.38 19.75 -6.68
N ASP A 96 -8.91 20.79 -6.03
CA ASP A 96 -10.32 21.17 -6.02
C ASP A 96 -10.88 21.44 -7.42
N LYS A 97 -10.02 21.85 -8.35
CA LYS A 97 -10.38 22.11 -9.76
C LYS A 97 -10.43 20.84 -10.63
N LEU A 98 -10.05 19.69 -10.09
CA LEU A 98 -9.98 18.43 -10.83
C LEU A 98 -11.31 17.67 -10.74
N ASN A 99 -11.64 16.91 -11.79
CA ASN A 99 -12.87 16.11 -11.85
C ASN A 99 -12.91 15.01 -10.76
N ASN A 100 -11.75 14.57 -10.27
CA ASN A 100 -11.59 13.59 -9.20
C ASN A 100 -11.08 14.23 -7.89
N SER A 101 -11.41 15.51 -7.65
CA SER A 101 -10.97 16.27 -6.48
C SER A 101 -11.28 15.58 -5.15
N GLU A 102 -12.46 14.96 -5.02
CA GLU A 102 -12.84 14.22 -3.81
C GLU A 102 -11.92 13.03 -3.52
N GLU A 103 -11.59 12.23 -4.55
CA GLU A 103 -10.69 11.08 -4.41
C GLU A 103 -9.29 11.54 -4.03
N ILE A 104 -8.79 12.59 -4.69
CA ILE A 104 -7.47 13.16 -4.40
C ILE A 104 -7.41 13.68 -2.96
N SER A 105 -8.43 14.38 -2.49
CA SER A 105 -8.52 14.88 -1.12
C SER A 105 -8.45 13.74 -0.09
N VAL A 106 -9.15 12.63 -0.37
CA VAL A 106 -9.11 11.42 0.46
C VAL A 106 -7.73 10.79 0.45
N VAL A 107 -7.10 10.66 -0.72
CA VAL A 107 -5.75 10.10 -0.87
C VAL A 107 -4.72 10.92 -0.12
N ILE A 108 -4.80 12.25 -0.17
CA ILE A 108 -3.94 13.15 0.60
C ILE A 108 -4.05 12.84 2.10
N GLY A 109 -5.27 12.80 2.61
CA GLY A 109 -5.53 12.52 4.03
C GLY A 109 -5.00 11.16 4.46
N LEU A 110 -5.21 10.14 3.63
CA LEU A 110 -4.71 8.77 3.87
C LEU A 110 -3.19 8.71 3.81
N ARG A 111 -2.56 9.34 2.82
CA ARG A 111 -1.10 9.42 2.68
C ARG A 111 -0.48 10.05 3.92
N ALA A 112 -0.97 11.21 4.37
CA ALA A 112 -0.47 11.89 5.56
C ALA A 112 -0.63 11.02 6.82
N GLY A 113 -1.79 10.37 6.97
CA GLY A 113 -2.06 9.46 8.07
C GLY A 113 -1.14 8.24 8.10
N ILE A 114 -0.96 7.60 6.95
CA ILE A 114 -0.10 6.42 6.81
C ILE A 114 1.37 6.81 7.02
N SER A 115 1.83 7.94 6.46
CA SER A 115 3.19 8.45 6.72
C SER A 115 3.45 8.61 8.22
N LYS A 116 2.50 9.18 8.96
CA LYS A 116 2.63 9.33 10.42
C LYS A 116 2.78 7.98 11.13
N ILE A 117 2.01 6.96 10.72
CA ILE A 117 2.14 5.59 11.26
C ILE A 117 3.53 5.02 10.93
N ILE A 118 3.96 5.18 9.67
CA ILE A 118 5.26 4.67 9.22
C ILE A 118 6.38 5.34 10.01
N ASP A 119 6.36 6.66 10.18
CA ASP A 119 7.41 7.40 10.90
C ASP A 119 7.48 7.01 12.38
N GLU A 120 6.33 6.85 13.04
CA GLU A 120 6.26 6.37 14.43
C GLU A 120 6.89 4.97 14.58
N VAL A 121 6.50 4.02 13.72
CA VAL A 121 7.04 2.64 13.75
C VAL A 121 8.50 2.59 13.31
N SER A 122 8.91 3.44 12.36
CA SER A 122 10.31 3.55 11.93
C SER A 122 11.18 4.06 13.09
N GLY A 123 10.65 4.96 13.91
CA GLY A 123 11.29 5.40 15.15
C GLY A 123 11.58 4.26 16.13
N TRP A 124 10.77 3.19 16.13
CA TRP A 124 11.02 2.00 16.93
C TRP A 124 12.25 1.24 16.43
N GLY A 125 12.43 1.11 15.12
CA GLY A 125 13.63 0.47 14.55
C GLY A 125 14.93 1.18 14.99
N LEU A 126 14.92 2.51 14.99
CA LEU A 126 16.06 3.30 15.51
C LEU A 126 16.24 3.13 17.02
N ARG A 127 15.14 3.18 17.79
CA ARG A 127 15.17 3.01 19.25
C ARG A 127 15.69 1.63 19.67
N TYR A 128 15.39 0.61 18.88
CA TYR A 128 15.74 -0.79 19.12
C TYR A 128 16.92 -1.29 18.28
N SER A 129 17.80 -0.38 17.88
CA SER A 129 19.05 -0.72 17.19
C SER A 129 20.22 -0.76 18.17
N PHE A 130 21.25 -1.54 17.83
CA PHE A 130 22.54 -1.55 18.51
C PHE A 130 23.57 -0.83 17.63
N SER A 131 24.46 -0.05 18.25
CA SER A 131 25.67 0.41 17.56
C SER A 131 26.62 -0.77 17.28
N ILE A 132 27.62 -0.56 16.43
CA ILE A 132 28.63 -1.58 16.14
C ILE A 132 29.41 -1.92 17.42
N GLU A 133 29.77 -0.90 18.19
CA GLU A 133 30.48 -1.01 19.46
C GLU A 133 29.65 -1.78 20.48
N ASP A 134 28.38 -1.40 20.68
CA ASP A 134 27.49 -2.08 21.62
C ASP A 134 27.21 -3.53 21.23
N SER A 135 27.13 -3.79 19.91
CA SER A 135 26.97 -5.14 19.37
C SER A 135 28.20 -6.02 19.67
N SER A 136 29.41 -5.45 19.64
CA SER A 136 30.62 -6.19 20.00
C SER A 136 30.64 -6.56 21.48
N VAL A 137 30.15 -5.67 22.36
CA VAL A 137 30.09 -5.89 23.81
C VAL A 137 28.99 -6.89 24.16
N CYS A 138 27.79 -6.74 23.62
CA CYS A 138 26.67 -7.64 23.90
C CYS A 138 26.76 -8.96 23.11
N GLY A 139 27.54 -8.99 22.04
CA GLY A 139 27.71 -10.12 21.13
C GLY A 139 28.13 -11.42 21.80
N ILE A 140 28.81 -11.34 22.94
CA ILE A 140 29.20 -12.52 23.73
C ILE A 140 28.05 -13.14 24.52
N HIS A 141 26.96 -12.39 24.77
CA HIS A 141 25.87 -12.83 25.61
C HIS A 141 24.95 -13.82 24.85
N PRO A 142 24.63 -15.00 25.41
CA PRO A 142 23.87 -16.00 24.67
C PRO A 142 22.47 -15.53 24.24
N ILE A 143 21.75 -14.86 25.14
CA ILE A 143 20.44 -14.26 24.83
C ILE A 143 20.53 -13.16 23.76
N TYR A 144 21.59 -12.34 23.74
CA TYR A 144 21.78 -11.35 22.66
C TYR A 144 21.89 -12.05 21.31
N GLN A 145 22.69 -13.12 21.21
CA GLN A 145 22.85 -13.85 19.95
C GLN A 145 21.53 -14.52 19.50
N VAL A 146 20.70 -15.01 20.43
CA VAL A 146 19.35 -15.52 20.12
C VAL A 146 18.46 -14.40 19.59
N VAL A 147 18.41 -13.28 20.31
CA VAL A 147 17.60 -12.11 19.92
C VAL A 147 18.06 -11.61 18.56
N HIS A 148 19.35 -11.44 18.31
CA HIS A 148 19.91 -10.89 17.06
C HIS A 148 20.30 -11.95 16.02
N SER A 149 19.67 -13.13 16.08
CA SER A 149 19.71 -14.10 14.98
C SER A 149 19.27 -13.44 13.66
N LYS A 150 19.92 -13.83 12.56
CA LYS A 150 19.75 -13.15 11.25
C LYS A 150 18.32 -13.22 10.72
N ASN A 151 17.58 -14.28 11.05
CA ASN A 151 16.22 -14.50 10.59
C ASN A 151 15.26 -14.49 11.78
N THR A 152 14.12 -13.79 11.65
CA THR A 152 13.10 -13.71 12.70
C THR A 152 12.42 -15.04 12.98
N GLU A 153 12.29 -15.88 11.96
CA GLU A 153 11.73 -17.23 12.07
C GLU A 153 12.62 -18.15 12.91
N ASP A 154 13.94 -17.87 12.93
CA ASP A 154 14.93 -18.70 13.59
C ASP A 154 15.12 -18.33 15.08
N VAL A 155 14.49 -17.26 15.58
CA VAL A 155 14.70 -16.79 16.96
C VAL A 155 14.33 -17.87 17.99
N ILE A 156 13.20 -18.56 17.80
CA ILE A 156 12.77 -19.63 18.72
C ILE A 156 13.65 -20.87 18.58
N SER A 157 14.01 -21.25 17.35
CA SER A 157 14.93 -22.38 17.11
C SER A 157 16.31 -22.11 17.73
N SER A 158 16.85 -20.91 17.53
CA SER A 158 18.11 -20.43 18.11
C SER A 158 18.06 -20.44 19.64
N TYR A 159 16.90 -20.13 20.24
CA TYR A 159 16.70 -20.28 21.67
C TYR A 159 16.84 -21.73 22.11
N TYR A 160 16.17 -22.68 21.44
CA TYR A 160 16.23 -24.10 21.81
C TYR A 160 17.63 -24.70 21.64
N GLU A 161 18.39 -24.27 20.63
CA GLU A 161 19.80 -24.67 20.43
C GLU A 161 20.69 -24.26 21.60
N ARG A 162 20.35 -23.18 22.29
CA ARG A 162 21.13 -22.59 23.39
C ARG A 162 20.40 -22.61 24.72
N ARG A 163 19.34 -23.41 24.81
CA ARG A 163 18.43 -23.41 25.94
C ARG A 163 19.16 -23.69 27.25
N ASP A 164 19.97 -24.73 27.27
CA ASP A 164 20.66 -25.16 28.49
C ASP A 164 21.72 -24.14 28.92
N GLU A 165 22.44 -23.53 27.96
CA GLU A 165 23.38 -22.43 28.21
C GLU A 165 22.67 -21.21 28.82
N ILE A 166 21.51 -20.83 28.27
CA ILE A 166 20.72 -19.67 28.73
C ILE A 166 20.10 -19.92 30.10
N LEU A 167 19.61 -21.12 30.36
CA LEU A 167 19.01 -21.48 31.65
C LEU A 167 20.08 -21.67 32.74
N ALA A 168 21.32 -22.01 32.38
CA ALA A 168 22.44 -22.09 33.31
C ALA A 168 23.00 -20.72 33.74
N LEU A 169 22.61 -19.61 33.09
CA LEU A 169 23.11 -18.28 33.47
C LEU A 169 22.67 -17.92 34.90
N PRO A 170 23.61 -17.41 35.73
CA PRO A 170 23.31 -17.01 37.10
C PRO A 170 22.35 -15.83 37.13
N ASP A 171 21.43 -15.84 38.10
CA ASP A 171 20.59 -14.68 38.36
C ASP A 171 21.42 -13.53 38.94
N PRO A 172 21.11 -12.26 38.60
CA PRO A 172 21.83 -11.12 39.13
C PRO A 172 21.71 -11.08 40.67
N SER A 173 22.84 -11.25 41.37
CA SER A 173 22.86 -11.25 42.84
C SER A 173 22.49 -9.86 43.39
N LEU A 174 21.40 -9.79 44.15
CA LEU A 174 20.86 -8.54 44.73
C LEU A 174 21.79 -7.85 45.74
N LEU A 175 22.81 -8.53 46.26
CA LEU A 175 23.53 -8.13 47.49
C LEU A 175 24.93 -7.53 47.29
N GLU A 176 25.54 -7.59 46.10
CA GLU A 176 26.97 -7.23 45.92
C GLU A 176 27.26 -6.06 44.97
N MET A 177 26.29 -5.21 44.66
CA MET A 177 26.52 -4.05 43.78
C MET A 177 27.20 -2.87 44.50
N LYS A 178 28.43 -3.07 44.98
CA LYS A 178 29.40 -1.96 45.06
C LYS A 178 29.87 -1.65 43.65
N TYR A 179 29.97 -0.37 43.33
CA TYR A 179 30.01 0.17 41.97
C TYR A 179 31.45 0.32 41.47
N PRO A 180 32.01 -0.60 40.66
CA PRO A 180 33.10 -0.23 39.78
C PRO A 180 32.53 0.54 38.59
N ASN A 181 33.18 1.65 38.24
CA ASN A 181 32.81 2.54 37.12
C ASN A 181 33.06 1.92 35.73
N SER A 182 33.40 0.63 35.64
CA SER A 182 33.71 -0.07 34.39
C SER A 182 32.84 -1.31 34.22
N LEU A 183 32.25 -1.51 33.04
CA LEU A 183 31.62 -2.77 32.64
C LEU A 183 32.67 -3.88 32.65
N SER A 184 32.76 -4.66 33.72
CA SER A 184 33.56 -5.89 33.68
C SER A 184 32.82 -6.94 32.83
N PRO A 185 33.54 -7.78 32.04
CA PRO A 185 32.95 -8.88 31.28
C PRO A 185 32.08 -9.83 32.12
N GLU A 186 32.40 -9.97 33.42
CA GLU A 186 31.67 -10.76 34.41
C GLU A 186 30.21 -10.28 34.62
N ARG A 187 29.93 -8.98 34.39
CA ARG A 187 28.57 -8.44 34.48
C ARG A 187 27.68 -8.82 33.29
N ILE A 188 28.28 -9.14 32.15
CA ILE A 188 27.58 -9.58 30.93
C ILE A 188 27.25 -11.08 31.04
N SER A 189 27.79 -11.80 32.02
CA SER A 189 27.59 -13.24 32.18
C SER A 189 26.30 -13.63 32.94
N HIS A 190 25.53 -12.65 33.43
CA HIS A 190 24.30 -12.90 34.19
C HIS A 190 23.08 -12.99 33.30
N TYR A 191 22.05 -13.69 33.77
CA TYR A 191 20.76 -13.71 33.09
C TYR A 191 20.16 -12.31 32.94
N ARG A 192 19.63 -12.05 31.75
CA ARG A 192 18.81 -10.88 31.44
C ARG A 192 17.64 -11.31 30.58
N ASP A 193 16.45 -10.76 30.85
CA ASP A 193 15.31 -11.01 29.98
C ASP A 193 15.62 -10.61 28.52
N PRO A 194 15.16 -11.37 27.52
CA PRO A 194 15.38 -11.05 26.11
C PRO A 194 15.03 -9.61 25.72
N LEU A 195 14.03 -9.00 26.36
CA LEU A 195 13.62 -7.62 26.06
C LEU A 195 14.69 -6.57 26.36
N TYR A 196 15.63 -6.83 27.28
CA TYR A 196 16.78 -5.94 27.49
C TYR A 196 17.68 -5.85 26.25
N PHE A 197 17.67 -6.88 25.40
CA PHE A 197 18.44 -6.89 24.15
C PHE A 197 17.69 -6.28 22.97
N LEU A 198 16.60 -5.56 23.22
CA LEU A 198 15.98 -4.69 22.21
C LEU A 198 16.81 -3.43 21.94
N SER A 199 17.52 -2.89 22.93
CA SER A 199 18.34 -1.67 22.77
C SER A 199 19.60 -1.77 23.59
N SER A 200 20.72 -1.25 23.08
CA SER A 200 21.95 -1.19 23.86
C SER A 200 21.79 -0.37 25.13
N LYS A 201 20.92 0.65 25.10
CA LYS A 201 20.54 1.43 26.29
C LYS A 201 19.99 0.55 27.39
N TYR A 202 19.17 -0.45 27.06
CA TYR A 202 18.61 -1.37 28.05
C TYR A 202 19.64 -2.43 28.47
N ALA A 203 20.35 -3.01 27.51
CA ALA A 203 21.33 -4.08 27.76
C ALA A 203 22.53 -3.62 28.58
N LEU A 204 23.03 -2.41 28.32
CA LEU A 204 24.23 -1.82 28.92
C LEU A 204 23.92 -0.83 30.04
N CYS A 205 22.63 -0.58 30.35
CA CYS A 205 22.25 0.27 31.46
C CYS A 205 22.98 -0.17 32.73
N ASN A 206 23.68 0.76 33.37
CA ASN A 206 24.38 0.52 34.62
C ASN A 206 23.35 0.01 35.64
N LEU A 207 23.52 -1.24 36.08
CA LEU A 207 22.73 -1.89 37.15
C LEU A 207 22.79 -1.13 38.49
N GLY A 208 23.55 -0.03 38.54
CA GLY A 208 23.69 0.88 39.65
C GLY A 208 22.63 1.99 39.73
N ILE A 209 21.76 2.14 38.73
CA ILE A 209 20.52 2.88 38.95
C ILE A 209 19.53 1.82 39.42
N ASP A 210 19.29 1.81 40.73
CA ASP A 210 18.40 0.93 41.53
C ASP A 210 17.91 -0.39 40.86
N PRO A 211 18.22 -1.59 41.41
CA PRO A 211 17.71 -2.89 40.91
C PRO A 211 16.17 -3.03 40.90
N TYR A 212 15.44 -1.99 41.30
CA TYR A 212 13.98 -1.88 41.28
C TYR A 212 13.36 -1.62 39.91
N PHE A 213 14.14 -1.32 38.87
CA PHE A 213 13.58 -1.04 37.56
C PHE A 213 13.16 -2.31 36.83
N SER A 214 11.89 -2.68 37.02
CA SER A 214 11.24 -3.81 36.37
C SER A 214 11.18 -3.60 34.85
N ILE A 215 11.29 -4.71 34.12
CA ILE A 215 11.03 -4.78 32.66
C ILE A 215 9.68 -4.14 32.34
N GLN A 216 8.72 -4.29 33.26
CA GLN A 216 7.41 -3.66 33.21
C GLN A 216 7.48 -2.14 33.05
N GLU A 217 8.23 -1.43 33.90
CA GLU A 217 8.26 0.04 33.89
C GLU A 217 9.07 0.63 32.72
N PHE A 218 10.17 0.00 32.32
CA PHE A 218 11.13 0.61 31.38
C PHE A 218 10.93 0.19 29.94
N ILE A 219 10.38 -1.01 29.73
CA ILE A 219 10.24 -1.59 28.40
C ILE A 219 8.77 -1.78 28.10
N LEU A 220 8.05 -2.59 28.88
CA LEU A 220 6.68 -2.98 28.55
C LEU A 220 5.70 -1.81 28.61
N TYR A 221 5.73 -0.98 29.65
CA TYR A 221 4.79 0.14 29.79
C TYR A 221 4.99 1.21 28.70
N PRO A 222 6.22 1.71 28.41
CA PRO A 222 6.44 2.64 27.31
C PRO A 222 6.08 2.04 25.94
N MET A 223 6.39 0.76 25.74
CA MET A 223 6.05 0.05 24.50
C MET A 223 4.53 -0.12 24.36
N CYS A 224 3.82 -0.46 25.44
CA CYS A 224 2.36 -0.56 25.46
C CYS A 224 1.73 0.80 25.16
N TYR A 225 2.18 1.86 25.86
CA TYR A 225 1.68 3.21 25.67
C TYR A 225 1.81 3.69 24.22
N THR A 226 3.02 3.57 23.64
CA THR A 226 3.26 3.93 22.23
C THR A 226 2.41 3.10 21.27
N THR A 227 2.28 1.80 21.52
CA THR A 227 1.44 0.90 20.70
C THR A 227 -0.05 1.27 20.79
N VAL A 228 -0.56 1.64 21.97
CA VAL A 228 -1.95 2.10 22.17
C VAL A 228 -2.22 3.41 21.44
N VAL A 229 -1.32 4.39 21.56
CA VAL A 229 -1.43 5.68 20.84
C VAL A 229 -1.44 5.47 19.32
N LEU A 230 -0.61 4.55 18.83
CA LEU A 230 -0.60 4.14 17.44
C LEU A 230 -1.92 3.48 17.03
N GLY A 231 -2.46 2.59 17.87
CA GLY A 231 -3.77 1.95 17.68
C GLY A 231 -4.91 2.95 17.52
N VAL A 232 -4.93 4.02 18.33
CA VAL A 232 -5.89 5.13 18.19
C VAL A 232 -5.76 5.81 16.82
N SER A 233 -4.52 6.04 16.36
CA SER A 233 -4.26 6.66 15.06
C SER A 233 -4.71 5.78 13.90
N ILE A 234 -4.45 4.46 13.98
CA ILE A 234 -4.91 3.47 12.99
C ILE A 234 -6.44 3.45 12.91
N ASN A 235 -7.13 3.39 14.06
CA ASN A 235 -8.59 3.37 14.09
C ASN A 235 -9.20 4.65 13.52
N LYS A 236 -8.59 5.82 13.79
CA LYS A 236 -9.01 7.10 13.18
C LYS A 236 -8.92 7.04 11.64
N LEU A 237 -7.86 6.47 11.09
CA LEU A 237 -7.71 6.32 9.63
C LEU A 237 -8.70 5.32 9.04
N ILE A 238 -8.99 4.21 9.73
CA ILE A 238 -10.02 3.26 9.29
C ILE A 238 -11.39 3.95 9.25
N CYS A 239 -11.75 4.72 10.28
CA CYS A 239 -12.98 5.50 10.29
C CYS A 239 -13.02 6.53 9.16
N TYR A 240 -11.91 7.24 8.93
CA TYR A 240 -11.79 8.20 7.83
C TYR A 240 -12.00 7.54 6.45
N LEU A 241 -11.39 6.38 6.23
CA LEU A 241 -11.55 5.61 4.99
C LEU A 241 -12.98 5.11 4.81
N ASN A 242 -13.61 4.59 5.86
CA ASN A 242 -15.01 4.16 5.84
C ASN A 242 -15.97 5.30 5.47
N ASN A 243 -15.75 6.49 6.03
CA ASN A 243 -16.54 7.68 5.71
C ASN A 243 -16.31 8.19 4.27
N SER A 244 -15.26 7.69 3.62
CA SER A 244 -14.83 8.10 2.28
C SER A 244 -15.15 7.06 1.20
N VAL A 245 -15.87 5.97 1.53
CA VAL A 245 -16.11 4.84 0.60
C VAL A 245 -16.75 5.24 -0.74
N LYS A 246 -17.55 6.31 -0.77
CA LYS A 246 -18.18 6.83 -2.00
C LYS A 246 -17.30 7.81 -2.79
N LYS A 247 -16.22 8.28 -2.18
CA LYS A 247 -15.33 9.33 -2.70
C LYS A 247 -14.03 8.78 -3.27
N ILE A 248 -13.76 7.50 -3.06
CA ILE A 248 -12.53 6.83 -3.48
C ILE A 248 -12.91 5.62 -4.34
N SER A 249 -12.08 5.28 -5.31
CA SER A 249 -12.28 4.08 -6.12
C SER A 249 -12.32 2.81 -5.24
N GLY A 250 -13.23 1.89 -5.57
CA GLY A 250 -13.39 0.64 -4.82
C GLY A 250 -12.11 -0.18 -4.74
N LYS A 251 -11.33 -0.19 -5.83
CA LYS A 251 -9.97 -0.79 -5.89
C LYS A 251 -9.07 -0.25 -4.78
N LEU A 252 -8.94 1.07 -4.70
CA LEU A 252 -8.05 1.71 -3.74
C LEU A 252 -8.58 1.61 -2.31
N TYR A 253 -9.89 1.74 -2.11
CA TYR A 253 -10.55 1.49 -0.82
C TYR A 253 -10.18 0.11 -0.27
N ASN A 254 -10.39 -0.94 -1.07
CA ASN A 254 -10.14 -2.31 -0.65
C ASN A 254 -8.67 -2.54 -0.30
N LEU A 255 -7.76 -1.98 -1.10
CA LEU A 255 -6.33 -2.10 -0.87
C LEU A 255 -5.89 -1.40 0.43
N ILE A 256 -6.26 -0.13 0.62
CA ILE A 256 -5.91 0.63 1.83
C ILE A 256 -6.54 -0.02 3.06
N MET A 257 -7.80 -0.46 2.97
CA MET A 257 -8.47 -1.11 4.09
C MET A 257 -7.77 -2.41 4.48
N ALA A 258 -7.38 -3.24 3.51
CA ALA A 258 -6.64 -4.47 3.77
C ALA A 258 -5.33 -4.17 4.54
N LEU A 259 -4.59 -3.14 4.13
CA LEU A 259 -3.35 -2.73 4.77
C LEU A 259 -3.59 -2.22 6.19
N LEU A 260 -4.54 -1.28 6.39
CA LEU A 260 -4.86 -0.73 7.70
C LEU A 260 -5.31 -1.81 8.69
N LEU A 261 -6.10 -2.79 8.23
CA LEU A 261 -6.51 -3.93 9.05
C LEU A 261 -5.34 -4.83 9.44
N GLN A 262 -4.36 -5.03 8.55
CA GLN A 262 -3.16 -5.80 8.87
C GLN A 262 -2.28 -5.06 9.89
N ILE A 263 -2.12 -3.73 9.75
CA ILE A 263 -1.43 -2.90 10.74
C ILE A 263 -2.16 -2.97 12.09
N ARG A 264 -3.50 -2.85 12.09
CA ARG A 264 -4.33 -2.99 13.29
C ARG A 264 -4.14 -4.35 13.96
N TYR A 265 -4.09 -5.43 13.18
CA TYR A 265 -3.87 -6.78 13.69
C TYR A 265 -2.51 -6.92 14.39
N TYR A 266 -1.43 -6.46 13.76
CA TYR A 266 -0.10 -6.48 14.38
C TYR A 266 -0.07 -5.64 15.66
N ASN A 267 -0.64 -4.43 15.61
CA ASN A 267 -0.70 -3.53 16.76
C ASN A 267 -1.46 -4.15 17.95
N ALA A 268 -2.66 -4.70 17.71
CA ALA A 268 -3.45 -5.36 18.74
C ALA A 268 -2.77 -6.60 19.31
N SER A 269 -2.15 -7.42 18.44
CA SER A 269 -1.40 -8.61 18.86
C SER A 269 -0.21 -8.24 19.74
N LEU A 270 0.45 -7.13 19.45
CA LEU A 270 1.58 -6.63 20.22
C LEU A 270 1.15 -6.15 21.60
N ILE A 271 0.06 -5.38 21.69
CA ILE A 271 -0.55 -4.97 22.96
C ILE A 271 -0.90 -6.19 23.80
N TYR A 272 -1.52 -7.19 23.19
CA TYR A 272 -1.90 -8.43 23.87
C TYR A 272 -0.68 -9.15 24.46
N LEU A 273 0.39 -9.35 23.67
CA LEU A 273 1.60 -10.02 24.17
C LEU A 273 2.28 -9.24 25.28
N ILE A 274 2.38 -7.91 25.16
CA ILE A 274 2.94 -7.04 26.19
C ILE A 274 2.14 -7.15 27.50
N PHE A 275 0.82 -7.13 27.41
CA PHE A 275 -0.06 -7.24 28.57
C PHE A 275 0.05 -8.61 29.25
N VAL A 276 0.05 -9.70 28.47
CA VAL A 276 0.23 -11.05 28.99
C VAL A 276 1.59 -11.22 29.66
N ARG A 277 2.66 -10.63 29.10
CA ARG A 277 3.99 -10.65 29.70
C ARG A 277 4.05 -9.84 30.99
N GLY A 278 3.37 -8.69 31.05
CA GLY A 278 3.34 -7.82 32.23
C GLY A 278 2.63 -8.43 33.43
N LYS A 279 1.51 -9.15 33.21
CA LYS A 279 0.75 -9.79 34.30
C LYS A 279 1.51 -10.89 35.05
N LEU A 280 2.49 -11.53 34.41
CA LEU A 280 3.25 -12.63 35.02
C LEU A 280 4.27 -12.16 36.06
N GLU A 281 4.68 -10.89 36.03
CA GLU A 281 5.62 -10.32 37.02
C GLU A 281 4.97 -10.05 38.39
N GLU A 282 3.64 -10.03 38.47
CA GLU A 282 2.90 -9.80 39.72
C GLU A 282 2.83 -11.06 40.61
N THR A 283 3.27 -12.22 40.10
CA THR A 283 3.32 -13.50 40.82
C THR A 283 4.74 -13.78 41.36
N ILE A 284 4.83 -14.07 42.66
CA ILE A 284 6.06 -14.19 43.48
C ILE A 284 7.12 -15.11 42.86
N ALA A 285 8.38 -14.62 42.83
CA ALA A 285 9.67 -15.28 42.55
C ALA A 285 9.65 -16.54 41.66
N PRO A 286 10.10 -16.44 40.39
CA PRO A 286 9.92 -17.51 39.43
C PRO A 286 10.78 -18.75 39.71
N VAL A 287 10.13 -19.91 39.79
CA VAL A 287 10.77 -21.23 39.68
C VAL A 287 11.42 -21.36 38.30
N VAL A 288 12.43 -22.23 38.11
CA VAL A 288 13.15 -22.43 36.82
C VAL A 288 12.20 -22.59 35.61
N HIS A 289 11.07 -23.31 35.78
CA HIS A 289 10.06 -23.45 34.73
C HIS A 289 9.37 -22.14 34.36
N GLU A 290 9.23 -21.20 35.30
CA GLU A 290 8.65 -19.88 35.06
C GLU A 290 9.62 -18.98 34.29
N ARG A 291 10.94 -19.13 34.48
CA ARG A 291 11.95 -18.38 33.71
C ARG A 291 11.88 -18.67 32.22
N GLU A 292 11.78 -19.94 31.83
CA GLU A 292 11.61 -20.33 30.42
C GLU A 292 10.31 -19.74 29.83
N VAL A 293 9.21 -19.77 30.58
CA VAL A 293 7.94 -19.17 30.14
C VAL A 293 8.08 -17.67 29.88
N LEU A 294 8.75 -16.93 30.77
CA LEU A 294 9.01 -15.50 30.59
C LEU A 294 9.90 -15.24 29.36
N ILE A 295 10.95 -16.04 29.17
CA ILE A 295 11.83 -15.96 27.98
C ILE A 295 11.00 -16.12 26.71
N ILE A 296 10.19 -17.18 26.62
CA ILE A 296 9.37 -17.44 25.43
C ILE A 296 8.37 -16.29 25.18
N LYS A 297 7.74 -15.74 26.21
CA LYS A 297 6.84 -14.59 26.07
C LYS A 297 7.57 -13.35 25.56
N SER A 298 8.75 -13.06 26.10
CA SER A 298 9.61 -11.96 25.66
C SER A 298 10.08 -12.13 24.22
N LEU A 299 10.52 -13.34 23.83
CA LEU A 299 10.91 -13.64 22.45
C LEU A 299 9.74 -13.48 21.47
N ASN A 300 8.53 -13.88 21.85
CA ASN A 300 7.34 -13.67 21.02
C ASN A 300 7.04 -12.18 20.79
N ILE A 301 7.22 -11.33 21.80
CA ILE A 301 7.11 -9.86 21.63
C ILE A 301 8.15 -9.36 20.63
N ILE A 302 9.40 -9.81 20.74
CA ILE A 302 10.50 -9.41 19.84
C ILE A 302 10.21 -9.83 18.40
N ILE A 303 9.81 -11.08 18.18
CA ILE A 303 9.48 -11.62 16.86
C ILE A 303 8.34 -10.80 16.24
N LEU A 304 7.26 -10.57 16.99
CA LEU A 304 6.11 -9.82 16.50
C LEU A 304 6.47 -8.37 16.18
N LEU A 305 7.23 -7.72 17.06
CA LEU A 305 7.71 -6.34 16.86
C LEU A 305 8.55 -6.23 15.57
N ARG A 306 9.48 -7.16 15.34
CA ARG A 306 10.30 -7.17 14.11
C ARG A 306 9.47 -7.40 12.86
N ASN A 307 8.54 -8.36 12.91
CA ASN A 307 7.63 -8.61 11.80
C ASN A 307 6.77 -7.37 11.51
N TYR A 308 6.33 -6.67 12.55
CA TYR A 308 5.55 -5.44 12.40
C TYR A 308 6.37 -4.31 11.77
N ILE A 309 7.60 -4.06 12.25
CA ILE A 309 8.51 -3.07 11.67
C ILE A 309 8.81 -3.39 10.20
N LYS A 310 9.15 -4.65 9.89
CA LYS A 310 9.41 -5.12 8.52
C LYS A 310 8.20 -4.90 7.61
N TYR A 311 7.00 -5.24 8.10
CA TYR A 311 5.76 -5.03 7.35
C TYR A 311 5.49 -3.54 7.08
N VAL A 312 5.66 -2.67 8.07
CA VAL A 312 5.48 -1.22 7.88
C VAL A 312 6.54 -0.63 6.95
N SER A 313 7.78 -1.12 6.99
CA SER A 313 8.81 -0.76 5.99
C SER A 313 8.39 -1.18 4.58
N THR A 314 7.81 -2.38 4.46
CA THR A 314 7.28 -2.88 3.18
C THR A 314 6.15 -1.98 2.67
N ILE A 315 5.26 -1.49 3.55
CA ILE A 315 4.24 -0.50 3.19
C ILE A 315 4.88 0.80 2.67
N ARG A 316 5.95 1.29 3.32
CA ARG A 316 6.68 2.47 2.86
C ARG A 316 7.20 2.29 1.43
N GLU A 317 7.77 1.13 1.12
CA GLU A 317 8.40 0.86 -0.17
C GLU A 317 7.39 0.53 -1.28
N ILE A 318 6.38 -0.27 -0.96
CA ILE A 318 5.43 -0.81 -1.93
C ILE A 318 4.23 0.11 -2.10
N PHE A 319 3.69 0.63 -0.99
CA PHE A 319 2.37 1.25 -0.99
C PHE A 319 2.40 2.77 -1.04
N MET A 320 3.39 3.43 -0.44
CA MET A 320 3.48 4.90 -0.53
C MET A 320 3.57 5.41 -1.97
N PRO A 321 4.31 4.75 -2.89
CA PRO A 321 4.29 5.13 -4.31
C PRO A 321 2.90 5.09 -4.94
N PHE A 322 1.97 4.25 -4.46
CA PHE A 322 0.59 4.23 -4.97
C PHE A 322 -0.21 5.46 -4.59
N LEU A 323 0.11 6.06 -3.44
CA LEU A 323 -0.58 7.24 -2.94
C LEU A 323 0.05 8.54 -3.45
N GLU A 324 1.04 8.46 -4.33
CA GLU A 324 1.64 9.64 -4.96
C GLU A 324 0.68 10.26 -5.98
N PHE A 325 0.75 11.58 -6.10
CA PHE A 325 -0.23 12.38 -6.83
C PHE A 325 -0.29 12.07 -8.32
N HIS A 326 0.84 11.71 -8.95
CA HIS A 326 0.87 11.37 -10.38
C HIS A 326 0.04 10.14 -10.75
N ASN A 327 -0.34 9.30 -9.78
CA ASN A 327 -1.28 8.20 -10.04
C ASN A 327 -2.73 8.68 -10.18
N PHE A 328 -3.04 9.88 -9.68
CA PHE A 328 -4.39 10.45 -9.65
C PHE A 328 -4.55 11.66 -10.55
N VAL A 329 -3.45 12.32 -10.91
CA VAL A 329 -3.47 13.53 -11.75
C VAL A 329 -2.76 13.24 -13.08
N ARG A 330 -3.52 13.38 -14.16
CA ARG A 330 -3.02 13.17 -15.53
C ARG A 330 -2.25 14.38 -16.02
N LEU A 331 -1.29 14.18 -16.93
CA LEU A 331 -0.48 15.26 -17.49
C LEU A 331 -1.32 16.39 -18.11
N GLU A 332 -2.43 16.04 -18.74
CA GLU A 332 -3.35 16.99 -19.35
C GLU A 332 -4.01 17.89 -18.30
N ASP A 333 -4.29 17.35 -17.11
CA ASP A 333 -4.88 18.12 -16.01
C ASP A 333 -3.83 18.92 -15.25
N VAL A 334 -2.61 18.38 -15.14
CA VAL A 334 -1.44 19.12 -14.66
C VAL A 334 -1.22 20.39 -15.50
N MET A 335 -1.25 20.28 -16.84
CA MET A 335 -1.13 21.44 -17.73
C MET A 335 -2.20 22.49 -17.42
N LYS A 336 -3.47 22.09 -17.27
CA LYS A 336 -4.56 23.02 -16.93
C LYS A 336 -4.34 23.72 -15.59
N ILE A 337 -3.83 23.00 -14.58
CA ILE A 337 -3.50 23.60 -13.28
C ILE A 337 -2.43 24.67 -13.47
N ILE A 338 -1.34 24.36 -14.19
CA ILE A 338 -0.26 25.31 -14.45
C ILE A 338 -0.77 26.53 -15.24
N GLU A 339 -1.54 26.31 -16.31
CA GLU A 339 -2.17 27.38 -17.09
C GLU A 339 -3.02 28.30 -16.21
N SER A 340 -3.82 27.73 -15.30
CA SER A 340 -4.65 28.52 -14.37
C SER A 340 -3.81 29.37 -13.41
N ARG A 341 -2.60 28.94 -13.06
CA ARG A 341 -1.67 29.70 -12.20
C ARG A 341 -0.91 30.78 -12.94
N ILE A 342 -0.61 30.59 -14.23
CA ILE A 342 0.00 31.64 -15.07
C ILE A 342 -0.94 32.84 -15.20
N LEU A 343 -2.26 32.59 -15.21
CA LEU A 343 -3.27 33.63 -15.23
C LEU A 343 -3.42 34.38 -13.88
N ASP A 344 -2.88 33.83 -12.79
CA ASP A 344 -2.87 34.47 -11.49
C ASP A 344 -1.73 35.50 -11.42
N SER A 345 -2.08 36.77 -11.34
CA SER A 345 -1.12 37.89 -11.38
C SER A 345 -0.15 37.89 -10.21
N HIS A 346 -0.47 37.21 -9.10
CA HIS A 346 0.39 37.12 -7.93
C HIS A 346 1.61 36.20 -8.13
N LEU A 347 1.65 35.41 -9.21
CA LEU A 347 2.72 34.44 -9.49
C LEU A 347 3.59 34.84 -10.68
N SER A 348 3.69 36.14 -11.00
CA SER A 348 4.48 36.65 -12.14
C SER A 348 5.92 36.14 -12.18
N ASP A 349 6.54 36.01 -11.00
CA ASP A 349 7.94 35.61 -10.87
C ASP A 349 8.20 34.15 -11.29
N TYR A 350 7.15 33.32 -11.28
CA TYR A 350 7.24 31.89 -11.65
C TYR A 350 6.73 31.62 -13.07
N ARG A 351 6.25 32.64 -13.79
CA ARG A 351 5.59 32.48 -15.09
C ARG A 351 6.47 31.77 -16.12
N SER A 352 7.74 32.17 -16.24
CA SER A 352 8.66 31.57 -17.21
C SER A 352 8.92 30.09 -16.91
N THR A 353 9.03 29.72 -15.64
CA THR A 353 9.18 28.32 -15.18
C THR A 353 7.94 27.50 -15.53
N TYR A 354 6.75 28.05 -15.29
CA TYR A 354 5.48 27.40 -15.64
C TYR A 354 5.29 27.23 -17.15
N GLU A 355 5.62 28.25 -17.95
CA GLU A 355 5.57 28.17 -19.42
C GLU A 355 6.56 27.13 -19.96
N LEU A 356 7.77 27.07 -19.41
CA LEU A 356 8.76 26.04 -19.73
C LEU A 356 8.22 24.63 -19.44
N GLU A 357 7.57 24.45 -18.28
CA GLU A 357 7.05 23.16 -17.89
C GLU A 357 5.85 22.72 -18.75
N ILE A 358 4.94 23.64 -19.08
CA ILE A 358 3.86 23.38 -20.06
C ILE A 358 4.45 22.93 -21.40
N ARG A 359 5.51 23.59 -21.87
CA ARG A 359 6.20 23.21 -23.11
C ARG A 359 6.82 21.83 -23.02
N ASN A 360 7.44 21.48 -21.89
CA ASN A 360 8.03 20.16 -21.66
C ASN A 360 6.96 19.07 -21.66
N ILE A 361 5.86 19.26 -20.92
CA ILE A 361 4.74 18.32 -20.90
C ILE A 361 4.14 18.19 -22.29
N SER A 362 3.89 19.31 -22.98
CA SER A 362 3.33 19.31 -24.34
C SER A 362 4.22 18.55 -25.32
N SER A 363 5.53 18.76 -25.28
CA SER A 363 6.48 18.04 -26.12
C SER A 363 6.48 16.54 -25.82
N PHE A 364 6.43 16.17 -24.55
CA PHE A 364 6.34 14.77 -24.13
C PHE A 364 5.04 14.12 -24.63
N LEU A 365 3.89 14.76 -24.38
CA LEU A 365 2.58 14.25 -24.83
C LEU A 365 2.52 14.11 -26.34
N ARG A 366 3.02 15.09 -27.12
CA ARG A 366 3.09 15.00 -28.59
C ARG A 366 3.85 13.76 -29.05
N ASN A 367 5.04 13.53 -28.49
CA ASN A 367 5.85 12.37 -28.82
C ASN A 367 5.18 11.04 -28.43
N ARG A 368 4.39 11.03 -27.35
CA ARG A 368 3.70 9.82 -26.87
C ARG A 368 2.42 9.53 -27.63
N TYR A 369 1.65 10.56 -28.00
CA TYR A 369 0.34 10.40 -28.64
C TYR A 369 0.41 9.67 -29.96
N ASP A 370 1.46 9.85 -30.76
CA ASP A 370 1.62 9.12 -32.03
C ASP A 370 1.60 7.61 -31.82
N GLY A 371 2.39 7.11 -30.85
CA GLY A 371 2.42 5.69 -30.50
C GLY A 371 1.10 5.20 -29.92
N ILE A 372 0.46 5.99 -29.06
CA ILE A 372 -0.84 5.65 -28.46
C ILE A 372 -1.94 5.57 -29.53
N ILE A 373 -1.99 6.53 -30.46
CA ILE A 373 -2.95 6.56 -31.57
C ILE A 373 -2.79 5.30 -32.43
N ILE A 374 -1.55 4.96 -32.81
CA ILE A 374 -1.25 3.76 -33.59
C ILE A 374 -1.77 2.50 -32.87
N ASN A 375 -1.48 2.36 -31.58
CA ASN A 375 -1.92 1.23 -30.78
C ASN A 375 -3.45 1.15 -30.64
N LYS A 376 -4.12 2.29 -30.41
CA LYS A 376 -5.59 2.35 -30.34
C LYS A 376 -6.24 1.99 -31.68
N ARG A 377 -5.69 2.46 -32.81
CA ARG A 377 -6.15 2.07 -34.16
C ARG A 377 -5.98 0.58 -34.42
N MET A 378 -4.84 -0.01 -34.02
CA MET A 378 -4.64 -1.46 -34.11
C MET A 378 -5.66 -2.23 -33.26
N ARG A 379 -5.96 -1.74 -32.06
CA ARG A 379 -6.97 -2.34 -31.17
C ARG A 379 -8.37 -2.25 -31.76
N ILE A 380 -8.77 -1.11 -32.34
CA ILE A 380 -10.03 -0.95 -33.07
C ILE A 380 -10.12 -1.99 -34.19
N LYS A 381 -9.07 -2.11 -35.02
CA LYS A 381 -9.02 -3.10 -36.10
C LYS A 381 -9.17 -4.54 -35.57
N SER A 382 -8.53 -4.86 -34.45
CA SER A 382 -8.63 -6.18 -33.81
C SER A 382 -10.04 -6.45 -33.25
N LEU A 383 -10.66 -5.48 -32.59
CA LEU A 383 -12.03 -5.59 -32.08
C LEU A 383 -13.04 -5.81 -33.21
N LEU A 384 -12.94 -5.01 -34.28
CA LEU A 384 -13.81 -5.12 -35.45
C LEU A 384 -13.58 -6.45 -36.19
N GLY A 385 -12.34 -6.93 -36.27
CA GLY A 385 -12.02 -8.23 -36.88
C GLY A 385 -12.52 -9.46 -36.10
N ARG A 386 -12.84 -9.32 -34.81
CA ARG A 386 -13.44 -10.39 -34.00
C ARG A 386 -14.94 -10.54 -34.22
N ILE A 387 -15.58 -9.55 -34.84
CA ILE A 387 -17.00 -9.62 -35.19
C ILE A 387 -17.12 -10.65 -36.32
N ASN A 388 -17.79 -11.76 -36.04
CA ASN A 388 -17.95 -12.83 -37.02
C ASN A 388 -18.98 -12.44 -38.08
N LEU A 389 -18.54 -11.72 -39.11
CA LEU A 389 -19.39 -11.35 -40.25
C LEU A 389 -19.79 -12.54 -41.14
N ASN A 390 -19.29 -13.76 -40.87
CA ASN A 390 -19.80 -14.96 -41.53
C ASN A 390 -21.09 -15.49 -40.88
N ASP A 391 -21.41 -15.06 -39.65
CA ASP A 391 -22.69 -15.38 -39.03
C ASP A 391 -23.77 -14.47 -39.62
N GLU A 392 -24.70 -15.07 -40.37
CA GLU A 392 -25.75 -14.36 -41.09
C GLU A 392 -26.63 -13.53 -40.14
N ASN A 393 -26.85 -14.00 -38.91
CA ASN A 393 -27.60 -13.27 -37.90
C ASN A 393 -26.85 -12.01 -37.45
N THR A 394 -25.56 -12.12 -37.16
CA THR A 394 -24.67 -11.00 -36.80
C THR A 394 -24.58 -10.00 -37.95
N LEU A 395 -24.36 -10.48 -39.18
CA LEU A 395 -24.29 -9.66 -40.38
C LEU A 395 -25.59 -8.90 -40.62
N ASN A 396 -26.74 -9.58 -40.57
CA ASN A 396 -28.05 -8.95 -40.75
C ASN A 396 -28.33 -7.92 -39.66
N SER A 397 -27.98 -8.21 -38.41
CA SER A 397 -28.15 -7.26 -37.30
C SER A 397 -27.29 -6.00 -37.49
N ILE A 398 -26.06 -6.16 -37.98
CA ILE A 398 -25.16 -5.05 -38.29
C ILE A 398 -25.67 -4.25 -39.49
N CYS A 399 -26.09 -4.90 -40.56
CA CYS A 399 -26.64 -4.22 -41.74
C CYS A 399 -27.89 -3.42 -41.38
N LEU A 400 -28.79 -3.98 -40.55
CA LEU A 400 -29.93 -3.26 -40.02
C LEU A 400 -29.53 -2.04 -39.17
N PHE A 401 -28.53 -2.20 -38.29
CA PHE A 401 -27.99 -1.09 -37.49
C PHE A 401 -27.45 0.04 -38.38
N LEU A 402 -26.75 -0.30 -39.46
CA LEU A 402 -26.19 0.65 -40.42
C LEU A 402 -27.20 1.18 -41.45
N GLY A 403 -28.46 0.73 -41.41
CA GLY A 403 -29.47 1.09 -42.41
C GLY A 403 -29.15 0.59 -43.83
N ILE A 404 -28.37 -0.49 -43.94
CA ILE A 404 -27.98 -1.11 -45.21
C ILE A 404 -29.03 -2.16 -45.61
N ASN A 405 -29.60 -2.03 -46.80
CA ASN A 405 -30.48 -3.05 -47.36
C ASN A 405 -29.68 -4.32 -47.72
N ILE A 406 -30.01 -5.44 -47.07
CA ILE A 406 -29.31 -6.74 -47.19
C ILE A 406 -29.37 -7.33 -48.62
N ILE A 407 -30.26 -6.82 -49.47
CA ILE A 407 -30.43 -7.27 -50.86
C ILE A 407 -29.11 -7.14 -51.66
N ASP A 408 -28.22 -6.25 -51.22
CA ASP A 408 -26.91 -6.05 -51.82
C ASP A 408 -25.86 -7.02 -51.25
N HIS A 409 -25.92 -8.28 -51.67
CA HIS A 409 -24.96 -9.34 -51.29
C HIS A 409 -23.50 -9.06 -51.72
N THR A 410 -23.22 -7.93 -52.38
CA THR A 410 -21.86 -7.57 -52.85
C THR A 410 -21.04 -6.73 -51.88
N LEU A 411 -21.58 -6.41 -50.69
CA LEU A 411 -20.83 -5.65 -49.69
C LEU A 411 -19.67 -6.46 -49.11
N SER A 412 -18.45 -6.00 -49.37
CA SER A 412 -17.26 -6.57 -48.73
C SER A 412 -17.28 -6.29 -47.23
N LYS A 413 -16.69 -7.20 -46.45
CA LYS A 413 -16.57 -7.06 -45.00
C LYS A 413 -15.86 -5.77 -44.62
N GLU A 414 -14.90 -5.36 -45.43
CA GLU A 414 -14.13 -4.14 -45.28
C GLU A 414 -15.04 -2.91 -45.34
N VAL A 415 -15.99 -2.85 -46.27
CA VAL A 415 -16.94 -1.73 -46.39
C VAL A 415 -17.91 -1.69 -45.22
N ILE A 416 -18.34 -2.86 -44.72
CA ILE A 416 -19.21 -2.93 -43.53
C ILE A 416 -18.45 -2.41 -42.31
N ILE A 417 -17.21 -2.85 -42.10
CA ILE A 417 -16.35 -2.41 -40.99
C ILE A 417 -16.05 -0.90 -41.09
N GLU A 418 -15.81 -0.38 -42.29
CA GLU A 418 -15.58 1.03 -42.54
C GLU A 418 -16.82 1.86 -42.23
N LYS A 419 -17.99 1.47 -42.73
CA LYS A 419 -19.27 2.11 -42.38
C LYS A 419 -19.57 2.03 -40.90
N LEU A 420 -19.29 0.90 -40.26
CA LEU A 420 -19.47 0.75 -38.81
C LEU A 420 -18.57 1.73 -38.04
N SER A 421 -17.32 1.92 -38.49
CA SER A 421 -16.39 2.88 -37.91
C SER A 421 -16.86 4.33 -38.09
N ILE A 422 -17.41 4.67 -39.26
CA ILE A 422 -17.97 6.00 -39.55
C ILE A 422 -19.22 6.25 -38.70
N GLU A 423 -20.16 5.31 -38.69
CA GLU A 423 -21.41 5.45 -37.93
C GLU A 423 -21.16 5.48 -36.42
N THR A 424 -20.13 4.78 -35.93
CA THR A 424 -19.71 4.90 -34.54
C THR A 424 -19.13 6.27 -34.19
N SER A 425 -18.57 6.99 -35.16
CA SER A 425 -17.96 8.30 -34.94
C SER A 425 -18.96 9.46 -34.92
N LEU A 426 -20.18 9.25 -35.40
CA LEU A 426 -21.26 10.23 -35.40
C LEU A 426 -22.09 10.06 -34.12
N ASP A 427 -22.21 11.13 -33.31
CA ASP A 427 -22.94 11.10 -32.04
C ASP A 427 -24.39 10.64 -32.26
N ALA A 428 -24.68 9.42 -31.80
CA ALA A 428 -25.94 8.71 -32.01
C ALA A 428 -27.08 9.21 -31.10
N GLU A 429 -27.15 10.50 -30.78
CA GLU A 429 -28.15 11.07 -29.88
C GLU A 429 -29.58 11.09 -30.46
N THR A 430 -29.79 10.71 -31.72
CA THR A 430 -31.10 10.94 -32.40
C THR A 430 -31.85 9.69 -32.89
N LYS A 431 -31.41 8.45 -32.63
CA LYS A 431 -32.16 7.26 -33.08
C LYS A 431 -32.12 6.08 -32.11
N SER A 432 -33.22 5.83 -31.40
CA SER A 432 -33.61 4.52 -30.87
C SER A 432 -35.13 4.43 -30.89
N THR A 433 -35.77 3.31 -31.28
CA THR A 433 -36.50 2.50 -30.28
C THR A 433 -36.93 1.10 -30.74
N LYS A 434 -36.52 0.57 -31.91
CA LYS A 434 -36.99 -0.76 -32.36
C LYS A 434 -35.87 -1.63 -32.91
N GLY A 435 -35.12 -2.31 -32.03
CA GLY A 435 -34.19 -3.38 -32.45
C GLY A 435 -33.06 -3.77 -31.50
N GLU A 436 -32.89 -3.15 -30.33
CA GLU A 436 -31.67 -3.26 -29.51
C GLU A 436 -31.39 -4.66 -28.92
N ASP A 437 -32.39 -5.51 -28.72
CA ASP A 437 -32.22 -6.82 -28.05
C ASP A 437 -31.37 -7.85 -28.84
N LYS A 438 -31.10 -7.62 -30.13
CA LYS A 438 -30.38 -8.59 -30.98
C LYS A 438 -28.86 -8.41 -31.05
N LEU A 439 -28.30 -7.35 -30.46
CA LEU A 439 -26.87 -7.01 -30.57
C LEU A 439 -26.05 -7.22 -29.28
N VAL A 440 -26.53 -8.02 -28.33
CA VAL A 440 -25.92 -8.21 -27.00
C VAL A 440 -24.42 -8.53 -27.05
N PHE A 441 -23.96 -9.28 -28.06
CA PHE A 441 -22.54 -9.64 -28.21
C PHE A 441 -21.69 -8.62 -28.97
N VAL A 442 -22.31 -7.73 -29.76
CA VAL A 442 -21.61 -6.75 -30.62
C VAL A 442 -21.53 -5.38 -29.95
N ASN A 443 -22.55 -5.02 -29.15
CA ASN A 443 -22.62 -3.75 -28.44
C ASN A 443 -21.37 -3.43 -27.61
N PRO A 444 -20.82 -4.36 -26.78
CA PRO A 444 -19.61 -4.06 -26.01
C PRO A 444 -18.39 -3.73 -26.86
N ALA A 445 -18.27 -4.36 -28.04
CA ALA A 445 -17.19 -4.08 -28.99
C ALA A 445 -17.37 -2.72 -29.67
N ILE A 446 -18.60 -2.39 -30.07
CA ILE A 446 -18.96 -1.10 -30.66
C ILE A 446 -18.71 0.05 -29.69
N GLU A 447 -19.17 -0.07 -28.44
CA GLU A 447 -18.92 0.92 -27.39
C GLU A 447 -17.43 1.11 -27.15
N SER A 448 -16.68 0.01 -27.05
CA SER A 448 -15.21 0.08 -26.93
C SER A 448 -14.56 0.78 -28.12
N VAL A 449 -15.06 0.61 -29.34
CA VAL A 449 -14.54 1.29 -30.54
C VAL A 449 -14.87 2.79 -30.49
N LYS A 450 -16.10 3.17 -30.09
CA LYS A 450 -16.51 4.56 -29.91
C LYS A 450 -15.59 5.30 -28.94
N ASP A 451 -15.34 4.71 -27.78
CA ASP A 451 -14.45 5.28 -26.76
C ASP A 451 -13.02 5.47 -27.31
N LEU A 452 -12.49 4.45 -28.01
CA LEU A 452 -11.15 4.53 -28.61
C LEU A 452 -11.07 5.59 -29.71
N MET A 453 -12.12 5.76 -30.52
CA MET A 453 -12.16 6.79 -31.56
C MET A 453 -12.25 8.19 -30.97
N LYS A 454 -13.06 8.38 -29.91
CA LYS A 454 -13.11 9.64 -29.16
C LYS A 454 -11.73 10.04 -28.63
N ASP A 455 -11.04 9.10 -27.98
CA ASP A 455 -9.68 9.32 -27.49
C ASP A 455 -8.72 9.72 -28.61
N ILE A 456 -8.77 9.03 -29.76
CA ILE A 456 -7.95 9.35 -30.94
C ILE A 456 -8.24 10.78 -31.43
N SER A 457 -9.52 11.15 -31.54
CA SER A 457 -9.93 12.48 -31.99
C SER A 457 -9.41 13.58 -31.07
N GLU A 458 -9.50 13.40 -29.75
CA GLU A 458 -8.96 14.36 -28.78
C GLU A 458 -7.42 14.48 -28.88
N MET A 459 -6.70 13.36 -29.02
CA MET A 459 -5.25 13.38 -29.21
C MET A 459 -4.85 14.06 -30.53
N VAL A 460 -5.55 13.80 -31.63
CA VAL A 460 -5.31 14.44 -32.93
C VAL A 460 -5.57 15.95 -32.85
N LEU A 461 -6.63 16.37 -32.16
CA LEU A 461 -6.91 17.78 -31.91
C LEU A 461 -5.81 18.45 -31.06
N PHE A 462 -5.24 17.73 -30.09
CA PHE A 462 -4.10 18.24 -29.35
C PHE A 462 -2.86 18.41 -30.25
N LEU A 463 -2.59 17.44 -31.11
CA LEU A 463 -1.45 17.47 -32.04
C LEU A 463 -1.57 18.59 -33.10
N SER A 464 -2.79 18.98 -33.50
CA SER A 464 -3.02 20.02 -34.50
C SER A 464 -2.81 21.45 -34.00
N LYS A 465 -2.75 21.66 -32.67
CA LYS A 465 -2.42 22.98 -32.10
C LYS A 465 -1.02 23.42 -32.54
N PRO A 466 -0.78 24.72 -32.83
CA PRO A 466 0.54 25.22 -33.17
C PRO A 466 1.56 24.96 -32.04
N LYS A 467 2.83 24.84 -32.41
CA LYS A 467 3.95 24.57 -31.48
C LYS A 467 4.30 25.79 -30.64
#